data_AF-A0A9E0GQ09-F1
#
_entry.id   AF-A0A9E0GQ09-F1
#
_cell.length_a   1.000
_cell.length_b   1.000
_cell.length_c   1.000
_cell.angle_alpha   90.00
_cell.angle_beta   90.00
_cell.angle_gamma   90.00
#
_symmetry.space_group_name_H-M   'P 1'
#
loop_
_entity.id
_entity.type
_entity.pdbx_description
1 polymer ?
#
loop_
_entity_poly.entity_id
_entity_poly.type
_entity_poly.pdbx_seq_one_letter_code
_entity_poly.pdbx_strand_id
1 'polypeptide(L)'
;MKITNRTGVVSTVAILVFCFILNGCGEQNMGGPPPTPEVAVVTTQLKEVVLTTELAGRTSAYLVAEVRPQVSGIIQKRLFKEGSDVRAGEVLFQIDPALYQAA
;
A
#
# COMPACT_ATOMS: atom_id res chain seq x y z
N MET A 1 12.78 83.66 -64.34
CA MET A 1 12.27 82.32 -64.70
C MET A 1 13.17 81.28 -64.01
N LYS A 2 12.67 80.65 -62.94
CA LYS A 2 13.41 79.79 -61.99
C LYS A 2 13.13 78.30 -62.25
N ILE A 3 13.96 77.51 -62.95
CA ILE A 3 13.87 76.03 -62.86
C ILE A 3 15.18 75.34 -63.27
N THR A 4 16.20 75.24 -62.39
CA THR A 4 17.38 74.35 -62.68
C THR A 4 18.04 73.67 -61.45
N ASN A 5 17.72 74.04 -60.19
CA ASN A 5 18.44 73.49 -59.02
C ASN A 5 17.62 72.55 -58.09
N ARG A 6 16.39 72.15 -58.48
CA ARG A 6 15.50 71.30 -57.64
C ARG A 6 15.65 69.79 -57.90
N THR A 7 16.11 69.37 -59.08
CA THR A 7 16.21 67.95 -59.46
C THR A 7 17.43 67.26 -58.85
N GLY A 8 18.54 67.97 -58.67
CA GLY A 8 19.76 67.42 -58.06
C GLY A 8 19.57 67.06 -56.59
N VAL A 9 18.95 67.95 -55.80
CA VAL A 9 18.73 67.76 -54.36
C VAL A 9 17.78 66.57 -54.07
N VAL A 10 16.80 66.32 -54.93
CA VAL A 10 15.88 65.18 -54.78
C VAL A 10 16.61 63.84 -54.99
N SER A 11 17.58 63.79 -55.90
CA SER A 11 18.35 62.58 -56.16
C SER A 11 19.32 62.25 -55.02
N THR A 12 19.98 63.24 -54.42
CA THR A 12 20.86 63.04 -53.26
C THR A 12 20.10 62.61 -52.01
N VAL A 13 18.91 63.19 -51.76
CA VAL A 13 18.06 62.79 -50.63
C VAL A 13 17.54 61.36 -50.81
N ALA A 14 17.17 60.97 -52.02
CA ALA A 14 16.71 59.60 -52.31
C ALA A 14 17.80 58.54 -52.07
N ILE A 15 19.05 58.84 -52.45
CA ILE A 15 20.20 57.94 -52.20
C ILE A 15 20.48 57.80 -50.70
N LEU A 16 20.39 58.91 -49.95
CA LEU A 16 20.68 58.92 -48.52
C LEU A 16 19.60 58.16 -47.71
N VAL A 17 18.32 58.31 -48.09
CA VAL A 17 17.21 57.53 -47.52
C VAL A 17 17.35 56.03 -47.84
N PHE A 18 17.78 55.69 -49.06
CA PHE A 18 18.00 54.30 -49.46
C PHE A 18 19.13 53.64 -48.66
N CYS A 19 20.22 54.36 -48.37
CA CYS A 19 21.29 53.88 -47.50
C CYS A 19 20.84 53.64 -46.04
N PHE A 20 19.90 54.44 -45.53
CA PHE A 20 19.34 54.22 -44.19
C PHE A 20 18.43 52.98 -44.12
N ILE A 21 17.68 52.68 -45.20
CA ILE A 21 16.83 51.48 -45.27
C ILE A 21 17.67 50.19 -45.33
N LEU A 22 18.87 50.26 -45.91
CA LEU A 22 19.76 49.09 -46.04
C LEU A 22 20.53 48.70 -44.76
N ASN A 23 20.57 49.55 -43.72
CA ASN A 23 21.28 49.26 -42.47
C ASN A 23 20.41 48.57 -41.39
N GLY A 24 19.21 48.09 -41.75
CA GLY A 24 18.24 47.49 -40.82
C GLY A 24 18.36 45.97 -40.60
N CYS A 25 19.44 45.31 -41.03
CA CYS A 25 19.62 43.87 -40.85
C CYS A 25 20.64 43.60 -39.75
N GLY A 26 20.16 43.58 -38.49
CA GLY A 26 20.90 43.03 -37.37
C GLY A 26 20.56 41.55 -37.20
N GLU A 27 21.56 40.71 -36.95
CA GLU A 27 21.36 39.28 -36.70
C GLU A 27 20.46 39.07 -35.47
N GLN A 28 19.24 38.60 -35.72
CA GLN A 28 18.39 38.05 -34.66
C GLN A 28 18.94 36.68 -34.28
N ASN A 29 19.69 36.64 -33.18
CA ASN A 29 20.14 35.40 -32.57
C ASN A 29 18.90 34.67 -32.02
N MET A 30 18.26 33.84 -32.84
CA MET A 30 17.21 32.93 -32.42
C MET A 30 17.87 31.87 -31.55
N GLY A 31 17.82 32.09 -30.23
CA GLY A 31 18.30 31.15 -29.23
C GLY A 31 17.79 29.73 -29.54
N GLY A 32 18.69 28.75 -29.39
CA GLY A 32 18.45 27.36 -29.76
C GLY A 32 17.26 26.72 -29.04
N PRO A 33 16.93 25.47 -29.39
CA PRO A 33 15.81 24.75 -28.80
C PRO A 33 15.86 24.77 -27.27
N PRO A 34 14.71 24.89 -26.58
CA PRO A 34 14.66 24.88 -25.13
C PRO A 34 15.30 23.59 -24.57
N PRO A 35 15.99 23.67 -23.43
CA PRO A 35 16.64 22.51 -22.84
C PRO A 35 15.59 21.43 -22.52
N THR A 36 15.96 20.17 -22.73
CA THR A 36 15.09 19.04 -22.41
C THR A 36 14.81 19.00 -20.91
N PRO A 37 13.55 18.90 -20.49
CA PRO A 37 13.21 18.85 -19.07
C PRO A 37 13.69 17.53 -18.47
N GLU A 38 14.37 17.62 -17.33
CA GLU A 38 14.81 16.45 -16.58
C GLU A 38 13.63 15.82 -15.83
N VAL A 39 13.64 14.49 -15.74
CA VAL A 39 12.62 13.70 -15.05
C VAL A 39 13.27 12.73 -14.08
N ALA A 40 12.62 12.50 -12.93
CA ALA A 40 13.02 11.46 -12.00
C ALA A 40 12.57 10.10 -12.53
N VAL A 41 13.50 9.15 -12.62
CA VAL A 41 13.22 7.77 -13.03
C VAL A 41 13.63 6.78 -11.95
N VAL A 42 12.90 5.66 -11.87
CA VAL A 42 13.24 4.53 -11.01
C VAL A 42 13.26 3.27 -11.87
N THR A 43 14.38 2.54 -11.83
CA THR A 43 14.53 1.26 -12.53
C THR A 43 13.92 0.14 -11.69
N THR A 44 12.94 -0.57 -12.25
CA THR A 44 12.33 -1.73 -11.60
C THR A 44 13.11 -3.00 -11.89
N GLN A 45 13.04 -3.97 -10.97
CA GLN A 45 13.63 -5.29 -11.13
C GLN A 45 12.58 -6.36 -10.77
N LEU A 46 12.65 -7.50 -11.45
CA LEU A 46 11.80 -8.63 -11.12
C LEU A 46 12.28 -9.25 -9.81
N LYS A 47 11.36 -9.38 -8.85
CA LYS A 47 11.62 -10.04 -7.58
C LYS A 47 10.42 -10.92 -7.22
N GLU A 48 10.71 -12.11 -6.75
CA GLU A 48 9.71 -13.00 -6.19
C GLU A 48 9.23 -12.48 -4.83
N VAL A 49 7.91 -12.44 -4.63
CA VAL A 49 7.27 -11.96 -3.40
C VAL A 49 6.26 -13.00 -2.95
N VAL A 50 6.38 -13.44 -1.69
CA VAL A 50 5.43 -14.35 -1.08
C VAL A 50 4.22 -13.55 -0.60
N LEU A 51 3.03 -13.99 -1.01
CA LEU A 51 1.76 -13.44 -0.52
C LEU A 51 1.27 -14.30 0.64
N THR A 52 1.22 -13.70 1.83
CA THR A 52 0.69 -14.35 3.04
C THR A 52 -0.62 -13.69 3.45
N THR A 53 -1.54 -14.49 3.99
CA THR A 53 -2.81 -14.01 4.52
C THR A 53 -2.93 -14.44 5.98
N GLU A 54 -3.23 -13.50 6.86
CA GLU A 54 -3.51 -13.79 8.25
C GLU A 54 -5.02 -14.00 8.45
N LEU A 55 -5.38 -15.08 9.13
CA LEU A 55 -6.76 -15.44 9.42
C LEU A 55 -6.98 -15.46 10.93
N ALA A 56 -8.01 -14.76 11.39
CA ALA A 56 -8.42 -14.82 12.78
C ALA A 56 -9.08 -16.17 13.08
N GLY A 57 -8.75 -16.76 14.23
CA GLY A 57 -9.30 -18.03 14.67
C GLY A 57 -9.33 -18.16 16.19
N ARG A 58 -10.11 -19.13 16.68
CA ARG A 58 -10.10 -19.56 18.08
C ARG A 58 -9.84 -21.05 18.14
N THR A 59 -9.17 -21.50 19.18
CA THR A 59 -8.94 -22.92 19.45
C THR A 59 -10.15 -23.51 20.18
N SER A 60 -10.49 -24.76 19.88
CA SER A 60 -11.46 -25.56 20.62
C SER A 60 -10.86 -26.91 21.00
N ALA A 61 -11.38 -27.52 22.05
CA ALA A 61 -11.01 -28.89 22.41
C ALA A 61 -11.40 -29.86 21.29
N TYR A 62 -10.56 -30.87 21.05
CA TYR A 62 -10.86 -31.92 20.09
C TYR A 62 -12.10 -32.73 20.50
N LEU A 63 -12.21 -33.03 21.79
CA LEU A 63 -13.36 -33.70 22.40
C LEU A 63 -13.65 -33.06 23.76
N VAL A 64 -14.94 -32.94 24.07
CA VAL A 64 -15.43 -32.48 25.37
C VAL A 64 -16.38 -33.55 25.89
N ALA A 65 -16.11 -34.04 27.10
CA ALA A 65 -16.97 -35.02 27.78
C ALA A 65 -17.46 -34.44 29.10
N GLU A 66 -18.78 -34.38 29.26
CA GLU A 66 -19.41 -33.96 30.51
C GLU A 66 -19.66 -35.18 31.40
N VAL A 67 -19.14 -35.14 32.62
CA VAL A 67 -19.38 -36.19 33.60
C VAL A 67 -20.71 -35.92 34.31
N ARG A 68 -21.72 -36.76 34.05
CA ARG A 68 -23.05 -36.67 34.68
C ARG A 68 -23.32 -37.93 35.51
N PRO A 69 -23.88 -37.81 36.72
CA PRO A 69 -24.29 -38.97 37.49
C PRO A 69 -25.43 -39.71 36.78
N GLN A 70 -25.34 -41.04 36.72
CA GLN A 70 -26.38 -41.91 36.16
C GLN A 70 -27.33 -42.46 37.23
N VAL A 71 -26.96 -42.30 38.50
CA VAL A 71 -27.72 -42.77 39.66
C VAL A 71 -27.80 -41.67 40.71
N SER A 72 -28.83 -41.70 41.53
CA SER A 72 -29.01 -40.75 42.63
C SER A 72 -28.14 -41.14 43.84
N GLY A 73 -27.72 -40.16 44.64
CA GLY A 73 -27.01 -40.45 45.88
C GLY A 73 -26.13 -39.29 46.33
N ILE A 74 -25.49 -39.49 47.49
CA ILE A 74 -24.56 -38.51 48.06
C ILE A 74 -23.13 -38.82 47.59
N ILE A 75 -22.40 -37.80 47.14
CA ILE A 75 -20.98 -37.93 46.80
C ILE A 75 -20.18 -38.10 48.09
N GLN A 76 -19.52 -39.24 48.27
CA GLN A 76 -18.65 -39.50 49.41
C GLN A 76 -17.22 -39.03 49.17
N LYS A 77 -16.69 -39.25 47.96
CA LYS A 77 -15.28 -38.94 47.63
C LYS A 77 -15.11 -38.43 46.20
N ARG A 78 -14.16 -37.50 46.05
CA ARG A 78 -13.55 -37.10 44.78
C ARG A 78 -12.19 -37.78 44.69
N LEU A 79 -12.00 -38.61 43.67
CA LEU A 79 -10.86 -39.54 43.56
C LEU A 79 -9.79 -39.11 42.55
N PHE A 80 -9.90 -37.89 42.00
CA PHE A 80 -8.92 -37.29 41.10
C PHE A 80 -8.40 -35.96 41.66
N LYS A 81 -7.35 -35.40 41.06
CA LYS A 81 -6.87 -34.04 41.36
C LYS A 81 -7.40 -33.07 40.31
N GLU A 82 -7.93 -31.93 40.72
CA GLU A 82 -8.40 -30.92 39.77
C GLU A 82 -7.25 -30.41 38.91
N GLY A 83 -7.52 -30.26 37.60
CA GLY A 83 -6.55 -29.82 36.60
C GLY A 83 -5.52 -30.89 36.19
N SER A 84 -5.61 -32.13 36.68
CA SER A 84 -4.78 -33.23 36.19
C SER A 84 -5.43 -33.96 35.02
N ASP A 85 -4.60 -34.63 34.22
CA ASP A 85 -5.08 -35.60 33.24
C ASP A 85 -5.66 -36.84 33.93
N VAL A 86 -6.68 -37.44 33.31
CA VAL A 86 -7.33 -38.67 33.76
C VAL A 86 -7.47 -39.63 32.57
N ARG A 87 -7.47 -40.93 32.83
CA ARG A 87 -7.64 -41.95 31.79
C ARG A 87 -9.10 -42.35 31.64
N ALA A 88 -9.46 -42.85 30.46
CA ALA A 88 -10.78 -43.44 30.25
C ALA A 88 -11.02 -44.61 31.22
N GLY A 89 -12.19 -44.61 31.87
CA GLY A 89 -12.56 -45.60 32.88
C GLY A 89 -11.96 -45.36 34.28
N GLU A 90 -11.16 -44.31 34.46
CA GLU A 90 -10.66 -43.93 35.79
C GLU A 90 -11.82 -43.47 36.69
N VAL A 91 -11.82 -43.93 37.95
CA VAL A 91 -12.89 -43.60 38.89
C VAL A 91 -12.72 -42.17 39.35
N LEU A 92 -13.68 -41.30 39.00
CA LEU A 92 -13.63 -39.88 39.33
C LEU A 92 -14.34 -39.57 40.65
N PHE A 93 -15.49 -40.20 40.90
CA PHE A 93 -16.32 -39.96 42.08
C PHE A 93 -16.83 -41.26 42.67
N GLN A 94 -16.97 -41.28 43.99
CA GLN A 94 -17.65 -42.35 44.71
C GLN A 94 -18.98 -41.83 45.24
N ILE A 95 -20.09 -42.37 44.72
CA ILE A 95 -21.44 -42.17 45.24
C ILE A 95 -21.69 -43.22 46.32
N ASP A 96 -22.44 -42.85 47.36
CA ASP A 96 -22.85 -43.78 48.42
C ASP A 96 -23.52 -45.05 47.87
N PRO A 97 -22.92 -46.23 48.04
CA PRO A 97 -23.44 -47.45 47.44
C PRO A 97 -24.47 -48.17 48.33
N ALA A 98 -24.75 -47.70 49.56
CA ALA A 98 -25.56 -48.43 50.53
C ALA A 98 -26.93 -48.87 49.98
N LEU A 99 -27.60 -47.98 49.24
CA LEU A 99 -28.89 -48.26 48.60
C LEU A 99 -28.79 -49.25 47.43
N TYR A 100 -27.64 -49.32 46.77
CA TYR A 100 -27.42 -50.14 45.57
C TYR A 100 -26.77 -51.51 45.88
N GLN A 101 -26.12 -51.65 47.03
CA GLN A 101 -25.54 -52.92 47.51
C GLN A 101 -26.56 -53.79 48.24
N ALA A 102 -27.64 -53.19 48.75
CA ALA A 102 -28.70 -53.89 49.46
C ALA A 102 -29.81 -54.45 48.55
N ALA A 103 -29.76 -54.16 47.24
CA ALA A 103 -30.79 -54.50 46.25
C ALA A 103 -30.48 -55.78 45.47
#